data_AF-Q9XV19-F1
#
_entry.id   AF-Q9XV19-F1
#
_cell.length_a   1.000
_cell.length_b   1.000
_cell.length_c   1.000
_cell.angle_alpha   90.00
_cell.angle_beta   90.00
_cell.angle_gamma   90.00
#
_symmetry.space_group_name_H-M   'P 1'
#
loop_
_entity.id
_entity.type
_entity.pdbx_description
1 polymer ?
#
loop_
_entity_poly.entity_id
_entity_poly.type
_entity_poly.pdbx_seq_one_letter_code
_entity_poly.pdbx_strand_id
1 'polypeptide(L)'
;MLLLFVFYFVEAIVACIPTQETEPITPSCSACTPNYDTSCMGYNMPSAIDWCAIVTVPYTFTAGTPDTCTANLPCPAGTKPQFDTGYGFEDGANGAITCEETGPNMGIWSATVIAGARDFTNMRCQVI
;
A
#
# COMPACT_ATOMS: atom_id res chain seq x y z
N MET A 1 -45.48 7.88 -45.19
CA MET A 1 -44.79 9.01 -44.52
C MET A 1 -44.54 8.75 -43.02
N LEU A 2 -45.51 8.17 -42.29
CA LEU A 2 -45.37 7.80 -40.87
C LEU A 2 -44.23 6.76 -40.61
N LEU A 3 -44.08 5.77 -41.48
CA LEU A 3 -43.03 4.75 -41.37
C LEU A 3 -41.61 5.31 -41.46
N LEU A 4 -41.37 6.34 -42.29
CA LEU A 4 -40.03 6.95 -42.42
C LEU A 4 -39.62 7.73 -41.16
N PHE A 5 -40.57 8.33 -40.45
CA PHE A 5 -40.31 8.97 -39.16
C PHE A 5 -39.92 7.95 -38.08
N VAL A 6 -40.54 6.77 -38.07
CA VAL A 6 -40.22 5.72 -37.10
C VAL A 6 -38.80 5.19 -37.30
N PHE A 7 -38.38 4.95 -38.55
CA PHE A 7 -37.00 4.52 -38.82
C PHE A 7 -35.96 5.58 -38.43
N TYR A 8 -36.25 6.87 -38.65
CA TYR A 8 -35.36 7.97 -38.26
C TYR A 8 -35.19 8.09 -36.74
N PHE A 9 -36.25 7.83 -35.97
CA PHE A 9 -36.19 7.83 -34.51
C PHE A 9 -35.46 6.60 -33.94
N VAL A 10 -35.49 5.46 -34.63
CA VAL A 10 -34.78 4.24 -34.19
C VAL A 10 -33.26 4.38 -34.35
N GLU A 11 -32.76 5.07 -35.38
CA GLU A 11 -31.32 5.34 -35.51
C GLU A 11 -30.81 6.34 -34.45
N ALA A 12 -31.65 7.30 -34.05
CA ALA A 12 -31.28 8.29 -33.03
C ALA A 12 -31.15 7.72 -31.61
N ILE A 13 -31.85 6.63 -31.28
CA ILE A 13 -31.79 5.98 -29.96
C ILE A 13 -30.70 4.91 -29.85
N VAL A 14 -30.14 4.43 -30.96
CA VAL A 14 -29.02 3.45 -30.96
C VAL A 14 -27.65 4.15 -30.90
N ALA A 15 -27.57 5.40 -31.36
CA ALA A 15 -26.32 6.17 -31.37
C ALA A 15 -25.92 6.77 -30.00
N CYS A 16 -26.76 6.64 -28.97
CA CYS A 16 -26.57 7.32 -27.69
C CYS A 16 -26.51 6.36 -26.49
N ILE A 17 -26.01 5.13 -26.69
CA ILE A 17 -25.67 4.24 -25.57
C ILE A 17 -24.27 4.65 -25.09
N PRO A 18 -24.11 5.25 -23.89
CA PRO A 18 -22.80 5.51 -23.35
C PRO A 18 -22.15 4.15 -23.05
N THR A 19 -21.12 3.79 -23.81
CA THR A 19 -20.23 2.70 -23.43
C THR A 19 -19.41 3.19 -22.25
N GLN A 20 -19.93 2.97 -21.05
CA GLN A 20 -19.14 3.12 -19.83
C GLN A 20 -18.08 2.02 -19.85
N GLU A 21 -16.87 2.34 -20.33
CA GLU A 21 -15.70 1.53 -20.02
C GLU A 21 -15.54 1.56 -18.49
N THR A 22 -16.02 0.49 -17.86
CA THR A 22 -15.65 0.20 -16.48
C THR A 22 -14.24 -0.35 -16.58
N GLU A 23 -13.23 0.49 -16.32
CA GLU A 23 -11.88 -0.01 -16.16
C GLU A 23 -11.92 -1.15 -15.13
N PRO A 24 -11.30 -2.31 -15.41
CA PRO A 24 -11.21 -3.36 -14.41
C PRO A 24 -10.47 -2.79 -13.21
N ILE A 25 -11.20 -2.60 -12.11
CA ILE A 25 -10.67 -2.25 -10.80
C ILE A 25 -9.65 -3.33 -10.44
N THR A 26 -8.39 -3.03 -10.71
CA THR A 26 -7.29 -3.92 -10.31
C THR A 26 -7.19 -3.77 -8.80
N PRO A 27 -7.42 -4.85 -8.03
CA PRO A 27 -7.41 -4.75 -6.59
C PRO A 27 -6.04 -4.26 -6.14
N SER A 28 -6.05 -3.24 -5.27
CA SER A 28 -4.86 -2.54 -4.79
C SER A 28 -4.90 -2.48 -3.27
N CYS A 29 -3.75 -2.18 -2.68
CA CYS A 29 -3.63 -1.97 -1.24
C CYS A 29 -4.20 -0.61 -0.86
N SER A 30 -5.52 -0.54 -0.71
CA SER A 30 -6.27 0.71 -0.56
C SER A 30 -6.60 1.03 0.90
N ALA A 31 -6.88 0.01 1.70
CA ALA A 31 -7.09 0.14 3.14
C ALA A 31 -5.76 0.21 3.89
N CYS A 32 -4.79 -0.57 3.46
CA CYS A 32 -3.47 -0.61 4.05
C CYS A 32 -2.65 0.59 3.56
N THR A 33 -2.71 1.69 4.32
CA THR A 33 -1.90 2.90 4.08
C THR A 33 -0.71 2.95 5.04
N PRO A 34 0.39 2.24 4.75
CA PRO A 34 1.59 2.35 5.56
C PRO A 34 2.35 3.63 5.22
N ASN A 35 2.88 4.28 6.25
CA ASN A 35 3.69 5.46 6.06
C ASN A 35 5.17 5.12 6.25
N TYR A 36 5.97 5.46 5.25
CA TYR A 36 7.40 5.58 5.44
C TYR A 36 7.66 6.79 6.33
N ASP A 37 8.56 6.68 7.32
CA ASP A 37 8.87 7.76 8.25
C ASP A 37 9.26 9.04 7.49
N THR A 38 8.40 10.07 7.59
CA THR A 38 8.58 11.34 6.89
C THR A 38 9.67 12.21 7.52
N SER A 39 10.13 11.87 8.73
CA SER A 39 11.29 12.51 9.34
C SER A 39 12.62 12.04 8.72
N CYS A 40 12.58 11.03 7.85
CA CYS A 40 13.76 10.47 7.25
C CYS A 40 14.41 11.40 6.22
N MET A 41 15.56 11.97 6.59
CA MET A 41 16.29 12.93 5.75
C MET A 41 17.23 12.30 4.73
N GLY A 42 17.39 10.97 4.74
CA GLY A 42 18.27 10.25 3.84
C GLY A 42 19.69 10.08 4.39
N TYR A 43 20.60 9.67 3.50
CA TYR A 43 21.96 9.26 3.84
C TYR A 43 22.75 10.37 4.57
N ASN A 44 23.41 10.01 5.67
CA ASN A 44 24.22 10.89 6.51
C ASN A 44 23.49 12.12 7.10
N MET A 45 22.17 12.12 7.13
CA MET A 45 21.33 13.18 7.70
C MET A 45 20.38 12.62 8.77
N PRO A 46 20.31 13.19 9.99
CA PRO A 46 20.99 14.41 10.46
C PRO A 46 22.50 14.25 10.70
N SER A 47 23.01 13.03 10.80
CA SER A 47 24.44 12.79 11.02
C SER A 47 24.91 11.52 10.30
N ALA A 48 26.23 11.33 10.23
CA ALA A 48 26.82 10.14 9.61
C ALA A 48 26.52 8.82 10.37
N ILE A 49 26.11 8.90 11.64
CA ILE A 49 25.85 7.73 12.50
C ILE A 49 24.39 7.60 12.95
N ASP A 50 23.56 8.59 12.63
CA ASP A 50 22.14 8.60 12.93
C ASP A 50 21.45 9.15 11.69
N TRP A 51 21.06 8.23 10.81
CA TRP A 51 20.38 8.50 9.56
C TRP A 51 19.55 7.28 9.16
N CYS A 52 18.62 7.49 8.23
CA CYS A 52 17.82 6.45 7.64
C CYS A 52 17.84 6.56 6.11
N ALA A 53 17.73 5.42 5.42
CA ALA A 53 17.62 5.41 3.97
C ALA A 53 16.22 5.87 3.55
N ILE A 54 16.08 6.47 2.36
CA ILE A 54 14.77 6.68 1.74
C ILE A 54 14.58 5.56 0.73
N VAL A 55 13.49 4.81 0.85
CA VAL A 55 13.20 3.66 -0.03
C VAL A 55 11.75 3.70 -0.50
N THR A 56 11.52 3.15 -1.69
CA THR A 56 10.17 2.86 -2.17
C THR A 56 9.81 1.46 -1.75
N VAL A 57 8.67 1.30 -1.07
CA VAL A 57 8.19 -0.01 -0.61
C VAL A 57 7.15 -0.54 -1.61
N PRO A 58 7.41 -1.66 -2.31
CA PRO A 58 6.44 -2.27 -3.20
C PRO A 58 5.43 -3.10 -2.41
N TYR A 59 4.15 -2.82 -2.61
CA TYR A 59 3.04 -3.57 -1.98
C TYR A 59 2.43 -4.57 -2.95
N THR A 60 2.09 -5.74 -2.43
CA THR A 60 1.43 -6.81 -3.18
C THR A 60 0.09 -7.15 -2.53
N PHE A 61 -0.98 -6.92 -3.27
CA PHE A 61 -2.33 -7.34 -2.90
C PHE A 61 -2.51 -8.84 -3.16
N THR A 62 -3.14 -9.54 -2.21
CA THR A 62 -3.52 -10.94 -2.32
C THR A 62 -4.98 -11.09 -1.91
N ALA A 63 -5.82 -11.51 -2.86
CA ALA A 63 -7.23 -11.80 -2.60
C ALA A 63 -7.37 -13.01 -1.67
N GLY A 64 -8.27 -12.95 -0.69
CA GLY A 64 -8.40 -13.97 0.33
C GLY A 64 -9.61 -13.81 1.25
N THR A 65 -9.56 -14.49 2.41
CA THR A 65 -10.54 -14.35 3.49
C THR A 65 -9.80 -14.28 4.83
N PRO A 66 -9.22 -13.11 5.20
CA PRO A 66 -9.37 -11.78 4.59
C PRO A 66 -8.49 -11.54 3.35
N ASP A 67 -8.82 -10.51 2.57
CA ASP A 67 -7.89 -9.95 1.59
C ASP A 67 -6.71 -9.32 2.33
N THR A 68 -5.51 -9.42 1.78
CA THR A 68 -4.29 -8.98 2.46
C THR A 68 -3.36 -8.23 1.54
N CYS A 69 -2.63 -7.28 2.11
CA CYS A 69 -1.48 -6.66 1.50
C CYS A 69 -0.22 -7.05 2.22
N THR A 70 0.80 -7.38 1.43
CA THR A 70 2.12 -7.73 1.93
C THR A 70 3.16 -6.88 1.26
N ALA A 71 4.25 -6.63 1.98
CA ALA A 71 5.42 -5.98 1.42
C ALA A 71 6.68 -6.48 2.12
N ASN A 72 7.81 -6.22 1.46
CA ASN A 72 9.12 -6.39 2.05
C ASN A 72 9.83 -5.04 2.01
N LEU A 73 10.14 -4.49 3.18
CA LEU A 73 10.85 -3.23 3.35
C LEU A 73 12.29 -3.38 2.82
N PRO A 74 12.63 -2.75 1.67
CA PRO A 74 13.87 -3.05 0.96
C PRO A 74 15.03 -2.21 1.53
N CYS A 75 15.42 -2.49 2.78
CA CYS A 75 16.49 -1.75 3.42
C CYS A 75 17.84 -2.01 2.73
N PRO A 76 18.57 -0.95 2.31
CA PRO A 76 19.88 -1.11 1.69
C PRO A 76 20.90 -1.67 2.68
N ALA A 77 21.98 -2.23 2.15
CA ALA A 77 23.09 -2.73 2.96
C ALA A 77 23.63 -1.64 3.90
N GLY A 78 23.91 -2.02 5.15
CA GLY A 78 24.30 -1.09 6.22
C GLY A 78 23.13 -0.43 6.95
N THR A 79 21.89 -0.77 6.57
CA THR A 79 20.68 -0.36 7.30
C THR A 79 19.87 -1.58 7.75
N LYS A 80 19.00 -1.39 8.74
CA LYS A 80 18.08 -2.38 9.28
C LYS A 80 16.65 -1.83 9.29
N PRO A 81 15.63 -2.69 9.12
CA PRO A 81 14.24 -2.26 9.23
C PRO A 81 13.93 -1.89 10.68
N GLN A 82 13.21 -0.78 10.85
CA GLN A 82 12.63 -0.37 12.12
C GLN A 82 11.15 -0.04 11.93
N PHE A 83 10.35 -0.35 12.94
CA PHE A 83 8.90 -0.18 12.94
C PHE A 83 8.46 0.58 14.19
N ASP A 84 7.67 1.63 14.02
CA ASP A 84 7.09 2.38 15.14
C ASP A 84 5.86 1.64 15.69
N THR A 85 6.04 0.99 16.84
CA THR A 85 5.01 0.18 17.50
C THR A 85 4.13 1.01 18.45
N GLY A 86 4.27 2.34 18.44
CA GLY A 86 3.62 3.25 19.40
C GLY A 86 4.39 3.42 20.71
N TYR A 87 5.40 2.59 20.97
CA TYR A 87 6.37 2.74 22.06
C TYR A 87 7.72 3.30 21.58
N GLY A 88 7.80 3.65 20.30
CA GLY A 88 9.03 4.00 19.60
C GLY A 88 9.38 2.99 18.51
N PHE A 89 10.52 3.24 17.85
CA PHE A 89 11.03 2.38 16.79
C PHE A 89 11.68 1.12 17.37
N GLU A 90 11.16 -0.04 16.97
CA GLU A 90 11.70 -1.36 17.29
C GLU A 90 12.38 -1.98 16.06
N ASP A 91 13.50 -2.68 16.28
CA ASP A 91 14.23 -3.36 15.21
C ASP A 91 13.43 -4.55 14.67
N GLY A 92 13.26 -4.57 13.35
CA GLY A 92 12.64 -5.65 12.60
C GLY A 92 13.62 -6.74 12.19
N ALA A 93 13.15 -7.99 12.10
CA ALA A 93 14.01 -9.12 11.76
C ALA A 93 14.25 -9.30 10.25
N ASN A 94 13.27 -8.97 9.40
CA ASN A 94 13.31 -9.33 7.98
C ASN A 94 12.65 -8.31 7.03
N GLY A 95 12.11 -7.20 7.53
CA GLY A 95 11.42 -6.20 6.71
C GLY A 95 10.06 -6.67 6.17
N ALA A 96 9.64 -7.92 6.44
CA ALA A 96 8.38 -8.46 5.96
C ALA A 96 7.22 -7.88 6.79
N ILE A 97 6.24 -7.33 6.08
CA ILE A 97 5.09 -6.66 6.66
C ILE A 97 3.81 -7.15 6.01
N THR A 98 2.74 -7.21 6.79
CA THR A 98 1.41 -7.66 6.35
C THR A 98 0.33 -6.74 6.89
N CYS A 99 -0.75 -6.56 6.14
CA CYS A 99 -1.92 -5.81 6.56
C CYS A 99 -3.17 -6.42 5.93
N GLU A 100 -4.28 -6.41 6.66
CA GLU A 100 -5.58 -6.84 6.16
C GLU A 100 -6.24 -5.73 5.33
N GLU A 101 -6.64 -6.03 4.10
CA GLU A 101 -7.42 -5.12 3.25
C GLU A 101 -8.93 -5.24 3.51
N THR A 102 -9.36 -6.37 4.05
CA THR A 102 -10.74 -6.61 4.48
C THR A 102 -10.76 -7.35 5.81
N GLY A 103 -11.88 -7.30 6.54
CA GLY A 103 -12.02 -8.00 7.83
C GLY A 103 -11.87 -7.09 9.06
N PRO A 104 -11.77 -7.67 10.26
CA PRO A 104 -11.82 -6.94 11.51
C PRO A 104 -10.55 -6.11 11.81
N ASN A 105 -9.39 -6.48 11.24
CA ASN A 105 -8.13 -5.75 11.44
C ASN A 105 -7.74 -4.93 10.21
N MET A 106 -8.74 -4.56 9.39
CA MET A 106 -8.53 -3.82 8.16
C MET A 106 -7.71 -2.55 8.38
N GLY A 107 -6.66 -2.36 7.57
CA GLY A 107 -5.77 -1.20 7.61
C GLY A 107 -4.68 -1.25 8.69
N ILE A 108 -4.59 -2.32 9.48
CA ILE A 108 -3.56 -2.48 10.52
C ILE A 108 -2.36 -3.23 9.94
N TRP A 109 -1.19 -2.58 9.98
CA TRP A 109 0.06 -3.19 9.57
C TRP A 109 0.74 -3.93 10.71
N SER A 110 1.24 -5.12 10.42
CA SER A 110 1.97 -5.97 11.34
C SER A 110 3.33 -6.37 10.78
N ALA A 111 4.35 -6.33 11.64
CA ALA A 111 5.72 -6.71 11.34
C ALA A 111 6.25 -7.67 12.42
N THR A 112 7.27 -8.45 12.08
CA THR A 112 8.01 -9.23 13.07
C THR A 112 9.18 -8.40 13.62
N VAL A 113 9.12 -8.10 14.91
CA VAL A 113 10.19 -7.47 15.70
C VAL A 113 10.76 -8.48 16.70
N ILE A 114 11.78 -8.08 17.46
CA ILE A 114 12.44 -8.94 18.47
C ILE A 114 11.43 -9.55 19.46
N ALA A 115 10.39 -8.79 19.82
CA ALA A 115 9.36 -9.21 20.77
C ALA A 115 8.22 -10.05 20.16
N GLY A 116 8.31 -10.42 18.87
CA GLY A 116 7.29 -11.15 18.12
C GLY A 116 6.57 -10.27 17.09
N ALA A 117 5.41 -10.73 16.62
CA ALA A 117 4.56 -9.92 15.74
C ALA A 117 4.02 -8.71 16.51
N ARG A 118 4.09 -7.52 15.89
CA ARG A 118 3.62 -6.26 16.43
C ARG A 118 2.99 -5.41 15.35
N ASP A 119 1.97 -4.68 15.75
CA ASP A 119 1.36 -3.67 14.90
C ASP A 119 2.24 -2.42 14.87
N PHE A 120 2.27 -1.73 13.74
CA PHE A 120 3.07 -0.52 13.57
C PHE A 120 2.36 0.52 12.70
N THR A 121 2.75 1.78 12.85
CA THR A 121 2.17 2.92 12.11
C THR A 121 3.13 3.52 11.10
N ASN A 122 4.44 3.51 11.41
CA ASN A 122 5.49 3.97 10.53
C ASN A 122 6.60 2.93 10.42
N MET A 123 7.32 2.97 9.31
CA MET A 123 8.51 2.17 9.09
C MET A 123 9.66 3.00 8.53
N ARG A 124 10.89 2.54 8.75
CA ARG A 124 12.09 3.14 8.17
C ARG A 124 13.22 2.13 8.09
N CYS A 125 14.21 2.44 7.27
CA CYS A 125 15.48 1.74 7.24
C CYS A 125 16.54 2.57 7.97
N GLN A 126 16.88 2.20 9.20
CA GLN A 126 17.84 2.91 10.06
C GLN A 126 19.26 2.39 9.82
N VAL A 127 20.27 3.27 9.84
CA VAL A 127 21.68 2.84 9.83
C VAL A 127 21.98 1.89 10.99
N ILE A 128 22.81 0.88 10.73
CA ILE A 128 23.27 -0.10 11.73
C ILE A 128 24.38 0.49 12.61
#